data_AF-A0A9Q0T1S6-F1
#
_entry.id   AF-A0A9Q0T1S6-F1
#
_cell.length_a   1.000
_cell.length_b   1.000
_cell.length_c   1.000
_cell.angle_alpha   90.00
_cell.angle_beta   90.00
_cell.angle_gamma   90.00
#
_symmetry.space_group_name_H-M   'P 1'
#
loop_
_entity.id
_entity.type
_entity.pdbx_description
1 polymer ?
#
loop_
_entity_poly.entity_id
_entity_poly.type
_entity_poly.pdbx_seq_one_letter_code
_entity_poly.pdbx_strand_id
1 'polypeptide(L)'
;MALESVNKIQVEEDILRQLKRSMYTNIPSSFMEIIIDEVVPVIGVDFEGEKNVYVVKLSDNTRPDATISCKCSVMGNKKLRLYKVELNPVRQMVIDVSCLDKNLDLRVMLCTKKILTTLTDDEKSSISDLINSAVLDSDMKGGLRWPLGASSGGRFSVIGAWHTVTKAYKSSSFRLKVRDADRFDFKRGSGEATREIYLKLKRIVSEIQEPGAETDSICNMLRDSLRLIWEKFLL
;
A
#
# COMPACT_ATOMS: atom_id res chain seq x y z
N MET A 1 36.79 19.89 28.68
CA MET A 1 35.42 20.06 28.14
C MET A 1 34.91 18.68 27.76
N ALA A 2 34.08 18.09 28.61
CA ALA A 2 33.49 16.77 28.38
C ALA A 2 32.15 16.98 27.65
N LEU A 3 31.96 16.28 26.53
CA LEU A 3 30.64 16.14 25.92
C LEU A 3 29.76 15.35 26.89
N GLU A 4 28.72 16.00 27.39
CA GLU A 4 27.68 15.35 28.18
C GLU A 4 27.05 14.21 27.37
N SER A 5 27.03 13.04 28.00
CA SER A 5 26.40 11.82 27.52
C SER A 5 24.92 12.05 27.24
N VAL A 6 24.49 11.80 26.01
CA VAL A 6 23.08 11.67 25.67
C VAL A 6 22.50 10.53 26.49
N ASN A 7 21.65 10.87 27.47
CA ASN A 7 20.88 9.91 28.26
C ASN A 7 20.02 9.05 27.30
N LYS A 8 20.39 7.77 27.13
CA LYS A 8 19.48 6.75 26.61
C LYS A 8 18.41 6.53 27.66
N ILE A 9 17.28 7.23 27.53
CA ILE A 9 16.07 6.91 28.30
C ILE A 9 15.65 5.50 27.85
N GLN A 10 15.93 4.50 28.69
CA GLN A 10 15.36 3.16 28.54
C GLN A 10 13.88 3.28 28.90
N VAL A 11 13.05 3.50 27.88
CA VAL A 11 11.59 3.44 28.03
C VAL A 11 11.21 1.95 28.11
N GLU A 12 10.52 1.55 29.16
CA GLU A 12 10.03 0.18 29.33
C GLU A 12 9.14 -0.25 28.15
N GLU A 13 9.37 -1.46 27.64
CA GLU A 13 8.66 -2.01 26.49
C GLU A 13 7.14 -2.02 26.69
N ASP A 14 6.69 -2.21 27.93
CA ASP A 14 5.28 -2.24 28.31
C ASP A 14 4.59 -0.87 28.19
N ILE A 15 5.32 0.21 28.49
CA ILE A 15 4.83 1.59 28.28
C ILE A 15 4.69 1.86 26.78
N LEU A 16 5.69 1.44 25.99
CA LEU A 16 5.64 1.57 24.54
C LEU A 16 4.53 0.72 23.90
N ARG A 17 4.13 -0.41 24.50
CA ARG A 17 3.04 -1.27 24.02
C ARG A 17 1.66 -0.65 24.21
N GLN A 18 1.49 0.21 25.23
CA GLN A 18 0.23 0.91 25.49
C GLN A 18 0.03 2.15 24.60
N LEU A 19 1.10 2.69 24.02
CA LEU A 19 0.99 3.80 23.07
C LEU A 19 0.35 3.34 21.76
N LYS A 20 -0.64 4.09 21.29
CA LYS A 20 -1.28 3.87 19.98
C LYS A 20 -0.25 4.13 18.87
N ARG A 21 0.49 3.10 18.47
CA ARG A 21 1.52 3.21 17.43
C ARG A 21 0.85 3.43 16.07
N SER A 22 1.32 4.44 15.35
CA SER A 22 0.99 4.64 13.94
C SER A 22 2.28 4.53 13.13
N MET A 23 2.38 3.54 12.25
CA MET A 23 3.51 3.47 11.32
C MET A 23 3.40 4.57 10.26
N TYR A 24 4.44 5.41 10.19
CA TYR A 24 4.62 6.37 9.11
C TYR A 24 5.35 5.67 7.95
N THR A 25 4.76 5.66 6.76
CA THR A 25 5.25 4.84 5.65
C THR A 25 6.20 5.56 4.70
N ASN A 26 6.34 6.89 4.84
CA ASN A 26 7.16 7.69 3.95
C ASN A 26 8.65 7.51 4.27
N ILE A 27 9.43 7.13 3.26
CA ILE A 27 10.88 6.94 3.36
C ILE A 27 11.65 7.97 2.50
N PRO A 28 12.92 8.24 2.82
CA PRO A 28 13.77 9.08 1.98
C PRO A 28 13.95 8.51 0.56
N SER A 29 14.14 9.38 -0.44
CA SER A 29 14.41 8.94 -1.83
C SER A 29 15.71 8.16 -1.95
N SER A 30 16.76 8.59 -1.24
CA SER A 30 18.04 7.88 -1.19
C SER A 30 17.88 6.43 -0.72
N PHE A 31 16.93 6.19 0.20
CA PHE A 31 16.63 4.84 0.66
C PHE A 31 16.01 3.98 -0.46
N MET A 32 15.11 4.52 -1.27
CA MET A 32 14.56 3.79 -2.42
C MET A 32 15.64 3.46 -3.46
N GLU A 33 16.57 4.37 -3.70
CA GLU A 33 17.71 4.16 -4.60
C GLU A 33 18.58 3.01 -4.11
N ILE A 34 18.98 3.02 -2.84
CA ILE A 34 19.75 1.92 -2.23
C ILE A 34 19.01 0.57 -2.37
N ILE A 35 17.70 0.55 -2.13
CA ILE A 35 16.92 -0.69 -2.28
C ILE A 35 16.93 -1.21 -3.72
N ILE A 36 16.86 -0.31 -4.70
CA ILE A 36 16.88 -0.69 -6.13
C ILE A 36 18.28 -1.12 -6.57
N ASP A 37 19.32 -0.40 -6.15
CA ASP A 37 20.67 -0.60 -6.68
C ASP A 37 21.43 -1.71 -5.93
N GLU A 38 21.19 -1.86 -4.62
CA GLU A 38 21.93 -2.80 -3.78
C GLU A 38 21.09 -4.02 -3.38
N VAL A 39 19.82 -3.84 -3.00
CA VAL A 39 19.02 -4.94 -2.43
C VAL A 39 18.39 -5.82 -3.50
N VAL A 40 17.83 -5.24 -4.56
CA VAL A 40 17.20 -5.98 -5.67
C VAL A 40 18.13 -7.04 -6.27
N PRO A 41 19.41 -6.75 -6.61
CA PRO A 41 20.32 -7.75 -7.12
C PRO A 41 20.60 -8.87 -6.10
N VAL A 42 20.76 -8.52 -4.82
CA VAL A 42 21.10 -9.47 -3.75
C VAL A 42 19.99 -10.46 -3.47
N ILE A 43 18.72 -10.02 -3.50
CA ILE A 43 17.57 -10.90 -3.24
C ILE A 43 17.11 -11.68 -4.48
N GLY A 44 17.76 -11.48 -5.64
CA GLY A 44 17.49 -12.21 -6.87
C GLY A 44 16.08 -12.00 -7.40
N VAL A 45 15.61 -10.75 -7.48
CA VAL A 45 14.31 -10.39 -8.08
C VAL A 45 14.50 -9.66 -9.41
N ASP A 46 13.72 -10.03 -10.41
CA ASP A 46 13.80 -9.44 -11.75
C ASP A 46 12.82 -8.27 -11.89
N PHE A 47 13.18 -7.27 -12.70
CA PHE A 47 12.27 -6.16 -13.00
C PHE A 47 11.04 -6.65 -13.78
N GLU A 48 9.84 -6.44 -13.22
CA GLU A 48 8.55 -6.80 -13.83
C GLU A 48 8.01 -5.66 -14.68
N GLY A 49 8.36 -4.41 -14.35
CA GLY A 49 7.88 -3.21 -15.03
C GLY A 49 7.45 -2.09 -14.09
N GLU A 50 7.19 -0.94 -14.69
CA GLU A 50 6.65 0.24 -14.02
C GLU A 50 5.15 0.39 -14.33
N LYS A 51 4.37 0.78 -13.32
CA LYS A 51 2.94 1.07 -13.47
C LYS A 51 2.60 2.44 -12.90
N ASN A 52 2.05 3.29 -13.75
CA ASN A 52 1.40 4.54 -13.37
C ASN A 52 -0.11 4.29 -13.26
N VAL A 53 -0.66 4.43 -12.06
CA VAL A 53 -2.05 4.06 -11.74
C VAL A 53 -2.70 5.16 -10.92
N TYR A 54 -3.88 5.56 -11.37
CA TYR A 54 -4.82 6.36 -10.59
C TYR A 54 -5.77 5.43 -9.85
N VAL A 55 -6.00 5.68 -8.57
CA VAL A 55 -6.97 4.94 -7.76
C VAL A 55 -7.98 5.92 -7.20
N VAL A 56 -9.24 5.76 -7.56
CA VAL A 56 -10.35 6.48 -6.94
C VAL A 56 -10.91 5.61 -5.82
N LYS A 57 -11.05 6.16 -4.61
CA LYS A 57 -11.73 5.46 -3.52
C LYS A 57 -13.16 5.94 -3.42
N LEU A 58 -14.07 4.98 -3.32
CA LEU A 58 -15.49 5.24 -3.17
C LEU A 58 -15.98 4.70 -1.83
N SER A 59 -16.86 5.44 -1.17
CA SER A 59 -17.78 4.88 -0.18
C SER A 59 -19.00 4.30 -0.88
N ASP A 60 -19.58 3.26 -0.29
CA ASP A 60 -20.85 2.68 -0.69
C ASP A 60 -21.84 2.86 0.46
N ASN A 61 -22.91 3.64 0.25
CA ASN A 61 -23.90 3.91 1.29
C ASN A 61 -24.64 2.66 1.77
N THR A 62 -24.67 1.58 0.97
CA THR A 62 -25.26 0.29 1.36
C THR A 62 -24.28 -0.58 2.16
N ARG A 63 -22.99 -0.23 2.15
CA ARG A 63 -21.90 -0.96 2.82
C ARG A 63 -20.91 0.05 3.42
N PRO A 64 -21.31 0.78 4.49
CA PRO A 64 -20.55 1.91 5.01
C PRO A 64 -19.12 1.56 5.46
N ASP A 65 -18.91 0.33 5.91
CA ASP A 65 -17.60 -0.17 6.36
C ASP A 65 -16.69 -0.63 5.21
N ALA A 66 -17.24 -0.72 3.99
CA ALA A 66 -16.51 -1.13 2.81
C ALA A 66 -16.08 0.08 2.00
N THR A 67 -14.78 0.15 1.70
CA THR A 67 -14.26 1.10 0.72
C THR A 67 -13.94 0.38 -0.58
N ILE A 68 -14.47 0.91 -1.68
CA ILE A 68 -14.21 0.42 -3.03
C ILE A 68 -12.99 1.16 -3.59
N SER A 69 -12.12 0.44 -4.28
CA SER A 69 -10.97 0.96 -5.00
C SER A 69 -11.13 0.75 -6.49
N CYS A 70 -11.23 1.83 -7.23
CA CYS A 70 -11.33 1.83 -8.69
C CYS A 70 -9.98 2.20 -9.29
N LYS A 71 -9.30 1.23 -9.91
CA LYS A 71 -8.00 1.43 -10.54
C LYS A 71 -8.15 1.79 -12.00
N CYS A 72 -7.52 2.90 -12.36
CA CYS A 72 -7.62 3.52 -13.65
C CYS A 72 -6.24 3.75 -14.25
N SER A 73 -6.14 3.58 -15.56
CA SER A 73 -5.00 4.03 -16.36
C SER A 73 -5.37 5.28 -17.13
N VAL A 74 -4.39 6.11 -17.49
CA VAL A 74 -4.63 7.26 -18.36
C VAL A 74 -4.58 6.81 -19.82
N MET A 75 -5.58 7.20 -20.60
CA MET A 75 -5.61 7.02 -22.05
C MET A 75 -4.92 8.19 -22.76
N GLY A 76 -4.53 8.02 -24.02
CA GLY A 76 -3.87 9.07 -24.81
C GLY A 76 -4.69 10.36 -24.95
N ASN A 77 -6.01 10.28 -24.84
CA ASN A 77 -6.92 11.43 -24.81
C ASN A 77 -7.05 12.11 -23.42
N LYS A 78 -6.13 11.82 -22.49
CA LYS A 78 -6.13 12.32 -21.10
C LYS A 78 -7.40 11.98 -20.29
N LYS A 79 -8.15 10.95 -20.69
CA LYS A 79 -9.25 10.39 -19.89
C LYS A 79 -8.80 9.18 -19.08
N LEU A 80 -9.49 8.93 -17.97
CA LEU A 80 -9.30 7.72 -17.18
C LEU A 80 -10.01 6.53 -17.84
N ARG A 81 -9.33 5.38 -17.85
CA ARG A 81 -9.91 4.08 -18.18
C ARG A 81 -9.92 3.20 -16.94
N LEU A 82 -11.11 2.92 -16.42
CA LEU A 82 -11.29 1.92 -15.36
C LEU A 82 -10.93 0.54 -15.90
N TYR A 83 -10.06 -0.19 -15.19
CA TYR A 83 -9.69 -1.56 -15.56
C TYR A 83 -9.81 -2.55 -14.40
N LYS A 84 -9.98 -2.07 -13.17
CA LYS A 84 -10.20 -2.96 -12.01
C LYS A 84 -10.98 -2.26 -10.90
N VAL A 85 -11.95 -2.98 -10.35
CA VAL A 85 -12.66 -2.60 -9.13
C VAL A 85 -12.39 -3.67 -8.05
N GLU A 86 -11.95 -3.24 -6.87
CA GLU A 86 -11.67 -4.14 -5.75
C GLU A 86 -12.12 -3.52 -4.43
N LEU A 87 -12.49 -4.35 -3.45
CA LEU A 87 -12.64 -3.87 -2.09
C LEU A 87 -11.27 -3.63 -1.48
N ASN A 88 -11.18 -2.65 -0.57
CA ASN A 88 -10.01 -2.52 0.29
C ASN A 88 -9.74 -3.87 0.97
N PRO A 89 -8.46 -4.28 1.06
CA PRO A 89 -8.11 -5.55 1.69
C PRO A 89 -8.51 -5.55 3.16
N VAL A 90 -9.06 -6.67 3.62
CA VAL A 90 -9.29 -6.92 5.04
C VAL A 90 -7.96 -7.31 5.67
N ARG A 91 -7.53 -6.57 6.68
CA ARG A 91 -6.30 -6.84 7.42
C ARG A 91 -6.63 -7.85 8.51
N GLN A 92 -6.26 -9.11 8.30
CA GLN A 92 -6.49 -10.19 9.28
C GLN A 92 -5.54 -10.06 10.46
N MET A 93 -4.32 -9.60 10.18
CA MET A 93 -3.27 -9.40 11.18
C MET A 93 -2.39 -8.23 10.75
N VAL A 94 -2.03 -7.38 11.71
CA VAL A 94 -1.08 -6.28 11.54
C VAL A 94 -0.19 -6.26 12.76
N ILE A 95 1.12 -6.39 12.55
CA ILE A 95 2.13 -6.21 13.59
C ILE A 95 3.06 -5.10 13.15
N ASP A 96 3.23 -4.11 14.02
CA ASP A 96 4.19 -3.02 13.87
C ASP A 96 5.37 -3.26 14.79
N VAL A 97 6.55 -3.38 14.20
CA VAL A 97 7.82 -3.66 14.88
C VAL A 97 8.67 -2.39 14.79
N SER A 98 8.93 -1.79 15.95
CA SER A 98 9.88 -0.69 16.04
C SER A 98 11.29 -1.25 16.09
N CYS A 99 12.09 -0.97 15.06
CA CYS A 99 13.44 -1.52 14.96
C CYS A 99 14.42 -0.47 15.48
N LEU A 100 14.52 -0.33 16.81
CA LEU A 100 15.25 0.77 17.47
C LEU A 100 16.74 0.85 17.12
N ASP A 101 17.35 -0.28 16.76
CA ASP A 101 18.75 -0.35 16.31
C ASP A 101 18.92 -0.06 14.81
N LYS A 102 17.81 0.21 14.11
CA LYS A 102 17.71 0.45 12.67
C LYS A 102 17.01 1.78 12.40
N ASN A 103 17.15 2.30 11.18
CA ASN A 103 16.58 3.60 10.84
C ASN A 103 15.13 3.53 10.33
N LEU A 104 14.51 2.34 10.36
CA LEU A 104 13.20 2.08 9.78
C LEU A 104 12.39 1.13 10.65
N ASP A 105 11.09 1.43 10.78
CA ASP A 105 10.12 0.50 11.36
C ASP A 105 9.61 -0.50 10.33
N LEU A 106 9.29 -1.70 10.78
CA LEU A 106 8.73 -2.77 9.95
C LEU A 106 7.27 -3.02 10.31
N ARG A 107 6.41 -3.15 9.29
CA ARG A 107 5.03 -3.64 9.46
C ARG A 107 4.83 -4.95 8.71
N VAL A 108 4.42 -5.97 9.44
CA VAL A 108 4.03 -7.27 8.91
C VAL A 108 2.51 -7.34 8.86
N MET A 109 1.95 -7.70 7.70
CA MET A 109 0.50 -7.77 7.51
C MET A 109 0.08 -9.06 6.81
N LEU A 110 -0.94 -9.71 7.36
CA LEU A 110 -1.73 -10.72 6.65
C LEU A 110 -3.04 -10.08 6.19
N CYS A 111 -3.28 -10.11 4.88
CA CYS A 111 -4.42 -9.44 4.27
C CYS A 111 -5.19 -10.37 3.34
N THR A 112 -6.52 -10.38 3.48
CA THR A 112 -7.42 -11.02 2.52
C THR A 112 -7.84 -9.99 1.48
N LYS A 113 -7.55 -10.28 0.21
CA LYS A 113 -8.00 -9.45 -0.91
C LYS A 113 -9.28 -10.02 -1.48
N LYS A 114 -10.32 -9.20 -1.60
CA LYS A 114 -11.58 -9.57 -2.27
C LYS A 114 -11.75 -8.74 -3.53
N ILE A 115 -11.76 -9.39 -4.69
CA ILE A 115 -12.15 -8.74 -5.95
C ILE A 115 -13.67 -8.66 -5.95
N LEU A 116 -14.21 -7.49 -6.32
CA LEU A 116 -15.64 -7.28 -6.47
C LEU A 116 -16.05 -7.87 -7.82
N THR A 117 -16.40 -9.15 -7.85
CA THR A 117 -16.80 -9.86 -9.09
C THR A 117 -18.29 -9.79 -9.38
N THR A 118 -19.11 -9.42 -8.40
CA THR A 118 -20.59 -9.40 -8.50
C THR A 118 -21.14 -7.98 -8.43
N LEU A 119 -20.65 -7.09 -9.30
CA LEU A 119 -21.30 -5.79 -9.48
C LEU A 119 -22.48 -5.94 -10.46
N THR A 120 -23.64 -5.36 -10.14
CA THR A 120 -24.76 -5.21 -11.09
C THR A 120 -24.37 -4.22 -12.19
N ASP A 121 -25.08 -4.24 -13.31
CA ASP A 121 -24.77 -3.33 -14.41
C ASP A 121 -25.04 -1.86 -14.04
N ASP A 122 -26.06 -1.59 -13.21
CA ASP A 122 -26.32 -0.27 -12.64
C ASP A 122 -25.18 0.22 -11.74
N GLU A 123 -24.61 -0.68 -10.92
CA GLU A 123 -23.47 -0.35 -10.08
C GLU A 123 -22.23 -0.05 -10.92
N LYS A 124 -21.97 -0.86 -11.97
CA LYS A 124 -20.87 -0.63 -12.91
C LYS A 124 -21.03 0.70 -13.65
N SER A 125 -22.24 1.03 -14.09
CA SER A 125 -22.54 2.30 -14.76
C SER A 125 -22.28 3.47 -13.82
N SER A 126 -22.85 3.42 -12.61
CA SER A 126 -22.70 4.47 -11.60
C SER A 126 -21.22 4.74 -11.25
N ILE A 127 -20.43 3.67 -11.08
CA ILE A 127 -18.99 3.78 -10.86
C ILE A 127 -18.30 4.36 -12.10
N SER A 128 -18.65 3.91 -13.29
CA SER A 128 -18.05 4.40 -14.55
C SER A 128 -18.32 5.88 -14.76
N ASP A 129 -19.52 6.37 -14.46
CA ASP A 129 -19.88 7.79 -14.55
C ASP A 129 -19.06 8.65 -13.59
N LEU A 130 -18.79 8.16 -12.37
CA LEU A 130 -17.88 8.82 -11.42
C LEU A 130 -16.44 8.89 -11.94
N ILE A 131 -15.95 7.82 -12.56
CA ILE A 131 -14.60 7.82 -13.14
C ILE A 131 -14.53 8.74 -14.36
N ASN A 132 -15.56 8.74 -15.22
CA ASN A 132 -15.61 9.55 -16.43
C ASN A 132 -15.76 11.06 -16.17
N SER A 133 -16.33 11.44 -15.02
CA SER A 133 -16.45 12.83 -14.59
C SER A 133 -15.18 13.39 -13.93
N ALA A 134 -14.20 12.53 -13.62
CA ALA A 134 -12.93 12.96 -13.06
C ALA A 134 -12.09 13.71 -14.12
N VAL A 135 -11.43 14.78 -13.70
CA VAL A 135 -10.49 15.54 -14.52
C VAL A 135 -9.09 15.32 -13.97
N LEU A 136 -8.15 14.99 -14.87
CA LEU A 136 -6.72 14.93 -14.53
C LEU A 136 -6.22 16.33 -14.19
N ASP A 137 -5.59 16.45 -13.02
CA ASP A 137 -5.04 17.71 -12.54
C ASP A 137 -3.76 17.41 -11.74
N SER A 138 -2.61 17.63 -12.38
CA SER A 138 -1.29 17.31 -11.79
C SER A 138 -0.92 18.20 -10.62
N ASP A 139 -1.53 19.38 -10.52
CA ASP A 139 -1.24 20.36 -9.46
C ASP A 139 -2.00 20.02 -8.18
N MET A 140 -3.04 19.18 -8.30
CA MET A 140 -3.84 18.71 -7.19
C MET A 140 -3.29 17.41 -6.60
N LYS A 141 -3.36 17.30 -5.28
CA LYS A 141 -3.01 16.08 -4.56
C LYS A 141 -3.86 14.90 -5.02
N GLY A 142 -3.23 13.76 -5.27
CA GLY A 142 -3.87 12.58 -5.84
C GLY A 142 -4.15 12.68 -7.35
N GLY A 143 -3.79 13.80 -7.98
CA GLY A 143 -3.77 14.00 -9.42
C GLY A 143 -5.15 14.09 -10.10
N LEU A 144 -6.24 14.21 -9.32
CA LEU A 144 -7.62 14.18 -9.80
C LEU A 144 -8.48 15.22 -9.10
N ARG A 145 -9.40 15.82 -9.88
CA ARG A 145 -10.47 16.68 -9.36
C ARG A 145 -11.82 16.35 -9.98
N TRP A 146 -12.89 16.72 -9.29
CA TRP A 146 -14.27 16.60 -9.77
C TRP A 146 -14.92 17.99 -9.90
N PRO A 147 -15.46 18.37 -11.07
CA PRO A 147 -16.08 19.69 -11.26
C PRO A 147 -17.40 19.90 -10.52
N LEU A 148 -18.18 18.82 -10.34
CA LEU A 148 -19.47 18.79 -9.64
C LEU A 148 -19.38 17.66 -8.61
N GLY A 149 -20.07 17.79 -7.48
CA GLY A 149 -19.99 16.85 -6.35
C GLY A 149 -19.83 15.39 -6.78
N ALA A 150 -18.86 14.71 -6.20
CA ALA A 150 -18.38 13.42 -6.71
C ALA A 150 -19.22 12.24 -6.22
N SER A 151 -20.53 12.28 -6.44
CA SER A 151 -21.47 11.20 -6.12
C SER A 151 -22.28 10.77 -7.36
N SER A 152 -22.65 9.50 -7.41
CA SER A 152 -23.44 8.94 -8.51
C SER A 152 -24.41 7.87 -8.00
N GLY A 153 -25.59 7.82 -8.61
CA GLY A 153 -26.65 6.85 -8.31
C GLY A 153 -27.17 6.88 -6.86
N GLY A 154 -26.93 7.97 -6.12
CA GLY A 154 -27.29 8.09 -4.68
C GLY A 154 -26.56 7.14 -3.74
N ARG A 155 -25.65 6.30 -4.27
CA ARG A 155 -25.01 5.20 -3.54
C ARG A 155 -23.51 5.37 -3.38
N PHE A 156 -22.83 5.76 -4.45
CA PHE A 156 -21.37 5.86 -4.46
C PHE A 156 -20.95 7.31 -4.37
N SER A 157 -19.99 7.58 -3.49
CA SER A 157 -19.36 8.90 -3.35
C SER A 157 -17.84 8.75 -3.34
N VAL A 158 -17.14 9.63 -4.03
CA VAL A 158 -15.67 9.69 -4.00
C VAL A 158 -15.22 10.20 -2.64
N ILE A 159 -14.34 9.43 -2.00
CA ILE A 159 -13.80 9.72 -0.67
C ILE A 159 -12.28 9.90 -0.68
N GLY A 160 -11.63 9.63 -1.82
CA GLY A 160 -10.26 10.08 -2.05
C GLY A 160 -9.77 9.78 -3.47
N ALA A 161 -8.60 10.32 -3.79
CA ALA A 161 -7.85 10.05 -5.00
C ALA A 161 -6.38 9.73 -4.69
N TRP A 162 -5.82 8.76 -5.40
CA TRP A 162 -4.41 8.39 -5.30
C TRP A 162 -3.82 8.36 -6.70
N HIS A 163 -2.69 9.02 -6.88
CA HIS A 163 -1.82 8.83 -8.04
C HIS A 163 -0.57 8.08 -7.60
N THR A 164 -0.25 6.99 -8.30
CA THR A 164 0.83 6.12 -7.86
C THR A 164 1.68 5.64 -9.01
N VAL A 165 2.99 5.76 -8.86
CA VAL A 165 3.99 5.23 -9.78
C VAL A 165 4.70 4.11 -9.04
N THR A 166 4.72 2.91 -9.60
CA THR A 166 5.24 1.72 -8.91
C THR A 166 6.15 0.93 -9.82
N LYS A 167 7.41 0.80 -9.41
CA LYS A 167 8.36 -0.15 -9.97
C LYS A 167 8.19 -1.48 -9.22
N ALA A 168 7.95 -2.55 -9.95
CA ALA A 168 7.78 -3.87 -9.37
C ALA A 168 8.92 -4.79 -9.80
N TYR A 169 9.41 -5.57 -8.84
CA TYR A 169 10.41 -6.61 -9.05
C TYR A 169 9.86 -7.93 -8.50
N LYS A 170 10.15 -9.04 -9.18
CA LYS A 170 9.48 -10.31 -8.91
C LYS A 170 10.45 -11.48 -9.05
N SER A 171 10.30 -12.45 -8.15
CA SER A 171 10.84 -13.80 -8.29
C SER A 171 9.72 -14.83 -8.02
N SER A 172 10.09 -16.11 -7.91
CA SER A 172 9.19 -17.16 -7.43
C SER A 172 8.75 -16.86 -6.00
N SER A 173 9.68 -16.51 -5.12
CA SER A 173 9.46 -16.32 -3.68
C SER A 173 8.94 -14.93 -3.30
N PHE A 174 9.36 -13.88 -4.01
CA PHE A 174 9.08 -12.50 -3.59
C PHE A 174 8.43 -11.67 -4.70
N ARG A 175 7.74 -10.61 -4.29
CA ARG A 175 7.44 -9.47 -5.15
C ARG A 175 7.67 -8.18 -4.39
N LEU A 176 8.75 -7.50 -4.73
CA LEU A 176 9.10 -6.19 -4.20
C LEU A 176 8.39 -5.11 -5.03
N LYS A 177 7.90 -4.08 -4.35
CA LYS A 177 7.35 -2.88 -4.98
C LYS A 177 7.95 -1.67 -4.31
N VAL A 178 8.47 -0.79 -5.14
CA VAL A 178 9.00 0.52 -4.76
C VAL A 178 8.09 1.54 -5.42
N ARG A 179 7.48 2.43 -4.64
CA ARG A 179 6.36 3.25 -5.08
C ARG A 179 6.44 4.68 -4.57
N ASP A 180 6.21 5.62 -5.48
CA ASP A 180 5.77 6.98 -5.17
C ASP A 180 4.24 7.00 -5.17
N ALA A 181 3.65 7.57 -4.12
CA ALA A 181 2.21 7.64 -3.96
C ALA A 181 1.80 9.04 -3.47
N ASP A 182 1.12 9.77 -4.34
CA ASP A 182 0.47 11.02 -3.99
C ASP A 182 -1.02 10.78 -3.73
N ARG A 183 -1.50 11.26 -2.59
CA ARG A 183 -2.82 10.89 -2.07
C ARG A 183 -3.58 12.10 -1.61
N PHE A 184 -4.89 12.06 -1.75
CA PHE A 184 -5.80 13.01 -1.14
C PHE A 184 -7.01 12.29 -0.55
N ASP A 185 -7.25 12.51 0.74
CA ASP A 185 -8.41 12.02 1.47
C ASP A 185 -9.45 13.14 1.55
N PHE A 186 -10.54 13.01 0.78
CA PHE A 186 -11.60 14.03 0.76
C PHE A 186 -12.40 14.06 2.07
N LYS A 187 -12.41 12.98 2.87
CA LYS A 187 -13.10 12.98 4.18
C LYS A 187 -12.33 13.80 5.20
N ARG A 188 -11.00 13.77 5.14
CA ARG A 188 -10.12 14.51 6.07
C ARG A 188 -9.70 15.87 5.53
N GLY A 189 -9.86 16.11 4.23
CA GLY A 189 -9.39 17.33 3.57
C GLY A 189 -7.87 17.45 3.55
N SER A 190 -7.15 16.34 3.64
CA SER A 190 -5.68 16.31 3.69
C SER A 190 -5.10 15.38 2.63
N GLY A 191 -3.92 15.73 2.16
CA GLY A 191 -3.18 14.95 1.18
C GLY A 191 -1.71 14.84 1.53
N GLU A 192 -1.09 13.76 1.07
CA GLU A 192 0.31 13.47 1.33
C GLU A 192 0.93 12.72 0.15
N ALA A 193 2.15 13.12 -0.21
CA ALA A 193 3.01 12.36 -1.10
C ALA A 193 3.99 11.54 -0.25
N THR A 194 3.98 10.22 -0.44
CA THR A 194 4.91 9.33 0.25
C THR A 194 5.63 8.41 -0.71
N ARG A 195 6.81 7.99 -0.26
CA ARG A 195 7.64 6.96 -0.86
C ARG A 195 7.54 5.71 -0.02
N GLU A 196 7.28 4.57 -0.63
CA GLU A 196 6.91 3.35 0.10
C GLU A 196 7.53 2.11 -0.53
N ILE A 197 7.86 1.15 0.33
CA ILE A 197 8.33 -0.16 -0.07
C ILE A 197 7.39 -1.23 0.46
N TYR A 198 7.04 -2.18 -0.42
CA TYR A 198 6.25 -3.34 -0.06
C TYR A 198 6.92 -4.61 -0.57
N LEU A 199 7.19 -5.54 0.33
CA LEU A 199 7.65 -6.88 -0.01
C LEU A 199 6.51 -7.88 0.19
N LYS A 200 6.03 -8.49 -0.89
CA LYS A 200 5.06 -9.60 -0.81
C LYS A 200 5.82 -10.92 -0.76
N LEU A 201 5.60 -11.69 0.31
CA LEU A 201 6.14 -13.04 0.51
C LEU A 201 5.28 -14.06 -0.25
N LYS A 202 5.53 -14.23 -1.56
CA LYS A 202 4.68 -15.06 -2.45
C LYS A 202 4.68 -16.53 -2.05
N ARG A 203 5.85 -17.10 -1.73
CA ARG A 203 5.99 -18.51 -1.38
C ARG A 203 5.19 -18.85 -0.11
N ILE A 204 5.31 -18.03 0.93
CA ILE A 204 4.55 -18.18 2.19
C ILE A 204 3.04 -18.07 1.93
N VAL A 205 2.62 -17.11 1.09
CA VAL A 205 1.20 -16.98 0.74
C VAL A 205 0.68 -18.23 0.02
N SER A 206 1.48 -18.85 -0.86
CA SER A 206 1.12 -20.11 -1.50
C SER A 206 1.01 -21.24 -0.48
N GLU A 207 2.02 -21.40 0.39
CA GLU A 207 2.04 -22.45 1.43
C GLU A 207 0.81 -22.37 2.35
N ILE A 208 0.45 -21.18 2.83
CA ILE A 208 -0.73 -20.97 3.70
C ILE A 208 -2.03 -21.38 3.01
N GLN A 209 -2.06 -21.38 1.68
CA GLN A 209 -3.25 -21.75 0.90
C GLN A 209 -3.30 -23.25 0.55
N GLU A 210 -2.23 -24.01 0.81
CA GLU A 210 -2.19 -25.43 0.51
C GLU A 210 -2.98 -26.25 1.56
N PRO A 211 -3.80 -27.23 1.13
CA PRO A 211 -4.48 -28.12 2.07
C PRO A 211 -3.48 -28.93 2.89
N GLY A 212 -3.61 -28.88 4.23
CA GLY A 212 -2.72 -29.62 5.13
C GLY A 212 -1.37 -28.94 5.38
N ALA A 213 -1.25 -27.65 5.07
CA ALA A 213 -0.02 -26.89 5.31
C ALA A 213 0.45 -27.02 6.76
N GLU A 214 1.71 -27.39 6.93
CA GLU A 214 2.32 -27.58 8.25
C GLU A 214 2.72 -26.23 8.83
N THR A 215 2.18 -25.91 10.00
CA THR A 215 2.44 -24.64 10.70
C THR A 215 3.94 -24.40 10.93
N ASP A 216 4.70 -25.44 11.27
CA ASP A 216 6.14 -25.32 11.54
C ASP A 216 6.94 -24.95 10.28
N SER A 217 6.58 -25.52 9.13
CA SER A 217 7.15 -25.16 7.83
C SER A 217 6.93 -23.68 7.51
N ILE A 218 5.69 -23.20 7.63
CA ILE A 218 5.31 -21.80 7.40
C ILE A 218 6.07 -20.87 8.36
N CYS A 219 6.15 -21.22 9.64
CA CYS A 219 6.86 -20.45 10.65
C CYS A 219 8.36 -20.34 10.34
N ASN A 220 9.00 -21.43 9.90
CA ASN A 220 10.40 -21.42 9.50
C ASN A 220 10.62 -20.53 8.27
N MET A 221 9.76 -20.63 7.24
CA MET A 221 9.84 -19.77 6.06
C MET A 221 9.66 -18.28 6.39
N LEU A 222 8.75 -17.96 7.32
CA LEU A 222 8.55 -16.60 7.80
C LEU A 222 9.78 -16.10 8.55
N ARG A 223 10.38 -16.93 9.42
CA ARG A 223 11.62 -16.58 10.14
C ARG A 223 12.76 -16.27 9.18
N ASP A 224 12.96 -17.08 8.16
CA ASP A 224 14.00 -16.86 7.14
C ASP A 224 13.74 -15.57 6.34
N SER A 225 12.48 -15.31 6.00
CA SER A 225 12.09 -14.07 5.31
C SER A 225 12.32 -12.83 6.19
N LEU A 226 12.00 -12.90 7.48
CA LEU A 226 12.24 -11.81 8.42
C LEU A 226 13.73 -11.56 8.66
N ARG A 227 14.56 -12.62 8.70
CA ARG A 227 16.02 -12.49 8.76
C ARG A 227 16.55 -11.75 7.53
N LEU A 228 16.10 -12.12 6.33
CA LEU A 228 16.48 -11.43 5.10
C LEU A 228 16.08 -9.95 5.13
N ILE A 229 14.86 -9.64 5.58
CA ILE A 229 14.38 -8.26 5.73
C ILE A 229 15.28 -7.48 6.70
N TRP A 230 15.59 -8.08 7.85
CA TRP A 230 16.44 -7.46 8.86
C TRP A 230 17.85 -7.13 8.35
N GLU A 231 18.45 -8.06 7.60
CA GLU A 231 19.82 -7.92 7.10
C GLU A 231 19.94 -7.01 5.88
N LYS A 232 18.92 -6.95 5.01
CA LYS A 232 19.01 -6.29 3.70
C LYS A 232 18.15 -5.03 3.58
N PHE A 233 17.02 -4.96 4.27
CA PHE A 233 16.05 -3.85 4.12
C PHE A 233 16.05 -2.90 5.31
N LEU A 234 16.57 -3.28 6.46
CA LEU A 234 16.62 -2.40 7.63
C LEU A 234 18.06 -1.92 7.81
N LEU A 235 18.47 -0.98 6.96
CA LEU A 235 19.82 -0.42 6.94
C LEU A 235 20.03 0.60 8.07
#